data_AF-A0A529LZ60-F1
#
_entry.id   AF-A0A529LZ60-F1
#
_cell.length_a   1.000
_cell.length_b   1.000
_cell.length_c   1.000
_cell.angle_alpha   90.00
_cell.angle_beta   90.00
_cell.angle_gamma   90.00
#
_symmetry.space_group_name_H-M   'P 1'
#
loop_
_entity.id
_entity.type
_entity.pdbx_description
1 polymer ?
#
loop_
_entity_poly.entity_id
_entity_poly.type
_entity_poly.pdbx_seq_one_letter_code
_entity_poly.pdbx_strand_id
1 'polypeptide(L)' 'MSTFSPREIVSELDRFIIGQKDAKRAVAIALRNRWRRQQLEGQMREEVMPKNILM' A
#
# COMPACT_ATOMS: atom_id res chain seq x y z
N MET A 1 9.68 -7.01 6.82
CA MET A 1 8.47 -6.92 5.97
C MET A 1 8.89 -7.22 4.55
N SER A 2 8.33 -8.27 3.94
CA SER A 2 8.57 -8.61 2.54
C SER A 2 8.22 -7.43 1.63
N THR A 3 9.12 -7.09 0.71
CA THR A 3 9.04 -5.88 -0.11
C THR A 3 8.11 -6.07 -1.31
N PHE A 4 6.86 -6.43 -1.05
CA PHE A 4 5.89 -6.62 -2.13
C PHE A 4 5.63 -5.32 -2.90
N SER A 5 5.59 -5.43 -4.22
CA SER A 5 5.03 -4.44 -5.12
C SER A 5 3.50 -4.40 -4.99
N PRO A 6 2.84 -3.29 -5.38
CA PRO A 6 1.38 -3.22 -5.37
C PRO A 6 0.70 -4.36 -6.16
N ARG A 7 1.32 -4.83 -7.24
CA ARG A 7 0.78 -5.94 -8.05
C ARG A 7 0.82 -7.27 -7.31
N GLU A 8 1.91 -7.56 -6.61
CA GLU A 8 2.03 -8.77 -5.79
C GLU A 8 1.04 -8.76 -4.62
N ILE A 9 0.83 -7.60 -3.98
CA ILE A 9 -0.19 -7.46 -2.93
C ILE A 9 -1.59 -7.75 -3.48
N VAL A 10 -1.95 -7.17 -4.64
CA VAL A 10 -3.24 -7.45 -5.28
C VAL A 10 -3.39 -8.92 -5.63
N SER A 11 -2.34 -9.53 -6.20
CA SER A 11 -2.34 -10.96 -6.54
C SER A 11 -2.54 -11.84 -5.31
N GLU A 12 -1.99 -11.47 -4.16
CA GLU A 12 -2.19 -12.20 -2.91
C GLU A 12 -3.63 -12.02 -2.39
N LEU A 13 -4.19 -10.81 -2.48
CA LEU A 13 -5.58 -10.52 -2.11
C LEU A 13 -6.58 -11.25 -3.01
N ASP A 14 -6.27 -11.43 -4.30
CA ASP A 14 -7.11 -12.17 -5.26
C ASP A 14 -7.32 -13.64 -4.87
N ARG A 15 -6.43 -14.23 -4.06
CA ARG A 15 -6.57 -15.61 -3.57
C ARG A 15 -7.69 -15.79 -2.55
N PHE A 16 -8.09 -14.71 -1.88
CA PHE A 16 -9.03 -14.76 -0.74
C PHE A 16 -10.28 -13.89 -0.95
N ILE A 17 -10.21 -12.87 -1.80
CA ILE A 17 -11.27 -11.90 -2.02
C ILE A 17 -11.65 -11.96 -3.51
N ILE A 18 -12.93 -12.13 -3.83
CA ILE A 18 -13.40 -12.13 -5.21
C ILE A 18 -13.81 -10.70 -5.62
N GLY A 19 -13.38 -10.24 -6.80
CA GLY A 19 -13.74 -8.91 -7.32
C GLY A 19 -13.04 -7.75 -6.61
N GLN A 20 -13.74 -6.63 -6.41
CA GLN A 20 -13.27 -5.44 -5.67
C GLN A 20 -11.90 -4.90 -6.11
N LYS A 21 -11.68 -4.82 -7.44
CA LYS A 21 -10.37 -4.45 -8.02
C LYS A 21 -9.86 -3.11 -7.52
N ASP A 22 -10.74 -2.11 -7.42
CA ASP A 22 -10.35 -0.76 -7.00
C ASP A 22 -10.00 -0.70 -5.51
N ALA A 23 -10.75 -1.39 -4.65
CA ALA A 23 -10.46 -1.48 -3.22
C ALA A 23 -9.11 -2.18 -2.97
N LYS A 24 -8.85 -3.32 -3.63
CA LYS A 24 -7.57 -4.03 -3.53
C LYS A 24 -6.40 -3.16 -3.97
N ARG A 25 -6.57 -2.43 -5.08
CA ARG A 25 -5.57 -1.49 -5.57
C ARG A 25 -5.32 -0.35 -4.58
N ALA A 26 -6.38 0.22 -4.01
CA ALA A 26 -6.26 1.29 -3.02
C ALA A 26 -5.45 0.83 -1.80
N VAL A 27 -5.78 -0.34 -1.24
CA VAL A 27 -5.08 -0.93 -0.08
C VAL A 27 -3.62 -1.26 -0.41
N ALA A 28 -3.36 -1.86 -1.57
CA ALA A 28 -2.00 -2.17 -2.03
C ALA A 28 -1.12 -0.91 -2.18
N ILE A 29 -1.68 0.17 -2.72
CA ILE A 29 -0.98 1.46 -2.83
C ILE A 29 -0.72 2.07 -1.45
N ALA A 30 -1.70 2.05 -0.54
CA ALA A 30 -1.53 2.58 0.80
C ALA A 30 -0.43 1.83 1.57
N LEU A 31 -0.40 0.50 1.50
CA LEU A 31 0.68 -0.33 2.07
C LEU A 31 2.04 0.01 1.45
N ARG A 32 2.11 0.13 0.12
CA ARG A 32 3.37 0.49 -0.56
C ARG A 32 3.86 1.88 -0.20
N ASN A 33 2.96 2.84 0.01
CA ASN A 33 3.33 4.19 0.43
C ASN A 33 3.91 4.21 1.85
N ARG A 34 3.47 3.33 2.75
CA ARG A 34 4.09 3.17 4.07
C ARG A 34 5.53 2.67 3.94
N TRP A 35 5.76 1.66 3.10
CA TRP A 35 7.11 1.18 2.81
C TRP A 35 7.98 2.27 2.19
N ARG A 36 7.47 3.02 1.19
CA ARG A 36 8.19 4.14 0.57
C ARG A 36 8.57 5.21 1.59
N ARG A 37 7.65 5.58 2.49
CA ARG A 37 7.91 6.53 3.57
C ARG A 37 9.04 6.06 4.49
N GLN A 38 9.16 4.77 4.77
CA GLN A 38 10.26 4.23 5.56
C GLN A 38 11.63 4.37 4.87
N GLN A 39 11.65 4.51 3.54
CA GLN A 39 12.87 4.75 2.76
C GLN A 39 13.23 6.24 2.64
N LEU A 40 12.37 7.15 3.11
CA LEU A 40 12.66 8.58 3.14
C LEU A 40 13.48 8.93 4.38
N GLU A 41 14.30 9.97 4.28
CA GLU A 41 15.16 10.45 5.35
C GLU A 41 14.78 11.87 5.79
N GLY A 42 15.17 12.22 7.01
CA GLY A 42 15.00 13.55 7.58
C GLY A 42 13.56 14.06 7.60
N GLN A 43 13.40 15.37 7.44
CA GLN A 43 12.12 16.09 7.52
C GLN A 43 11.07 15.56 6.54
N MET A 44 11.49 15.10 5.36
CA MET A 44 10.57 14.58 4.34
C MET A 44 9.79 13.34 4.83
N ARG A 45 10.40 12.50 5.69
CA ARG A 45 9.71 11.33 6.25
C ARG A 45 8.60 11.71 7.23
N GLU A 46 8.75 12.83 7.94
CA GLU A 46 7.79 13.33 8.91
C GLU A 46 6.59 14.00 8.20
N GLU A 47 6.85 14.74 7.13
CA GLU A 47 5.81 15.43 6.34
C GLU A 47 4.90 14.47 5.54
N VAL A 48 5.40 13.29 5.17
CA VAL A 48 4.62 12.31 4.42
C VAL A 48 3.64 11.56 5.33
N MET A 49 2.37 11.95 5.26
CA MET A 49 1.29 11.36 6.06
C MET A 49 0.70 10.07 5.43
N PRO A 50 0.15 9.15 6.24
CA PRO A 50 -0.54 7.96 5.73
C PRO A 50 -1.71 8.31 4.81
N LYS A 51 -1.88 7.52 3.73
CA LYS A 51 -3.04 7.61 2.85
C LYS A 51 -4.17 6.73 3.38
N ASN A 52 -5.00 7.30 4.25
CA ASN A 52 -6.18 6.63 4.78
C ASN A 52 -7.20 6.41 3.67
N ILE A 53 -7.92 5.28 3.73
CA ILE A 53 -8.92 4.87 2.74
C ILE A 53 -10.27 4.86 3.45
N LEU A 54 -11.26 5.52 2.85
CA LEU A 54 -12.67 5.30 3.14
C LEU A 54 -13.19 4.32 2.08
N MET A 55 -13.81 3.23 2.53
CA MET A 55 -14.31 2.15 1.67
C MET A 55 -15.82 2.18 1.57
#